data_AF-A0A3D2W194-F1
#
_entry.id   AF-A0A3D2W194-F1
#
_cell.length_a   1.000
_cell.length_b   1.000
_cell.length_c   1.000
_cell.angle_alpha   90.00
_cell.angle_beta   90.00
_cell.angle_gamma   90.00
#
_symmetry.space_group_name_H-M   'P 1'
#
loop_
_entity.id
_entity.type
_entity.pdbx_description
1 polymer ?
#
loop_
_entity_poly.entity_id
_entity_poly.type
_entity_poly.pdbx_seq_one_letter_code
_entity_poly.pdbx_strand_id
1 'polypeptide(L)'
;MPLTFELPEKLSSEAKSAAEAAGETVEAFIARAVAFEIERERTDKFFAERRARANIGRALEILDREGGEPPQPGDELPEGYVRTR
;
A
#
# COMPACT_ATOMS: atom_id res chain seq x y z
N MET A 1 11.66 -18.73 -21.52
CA MET A 1 11.66 -17.83 -22.69
C MET A 1 11.48 -16.41 -22.20
N PRO A 2 12.26 -15.43 -22.69
CA PRO A 2 11.97 -14.02 -22.39
C PRO A 2 10.59 -13.65 -22.97
N LEU A 3 9.83 -12.84 -22.22
CA LEU A 3 8.60 -12.23 -22.70
C LEU A 3 8.98 -11.02 -23.58
N THR A 4 8.46 -10.96 -24.80
CA THR A 4 8.71 -9.86 -25.73
C THR A 4 7.38 -9.28 -26.17
N PHE A 5 7.25 -7.96 -26.06
CA PHE A 5 6.07 -7.21 -26.48
C PHE A 5 6.49 -5.83 -26.96
N GLU A 6 5.70 -5.24 -27.86
CA GLU A 6 5.93 -3.89 -28.36
C GLU A 6 5.17 -2.87 -27.52
N LEU A 7 5.85 -1.79 -27.16
CA LEU A 7 5.25 -0.66 -26.45
C LEU A 7 4.90 0.44 -27.46
N PRO A 8 3.76 1.14 -27.28
CA PRO A 8 3.48 2.37 -28.01
C PRO A 8 4.64 3.37 -27.87
N GLU A 9 4.93 4.12 -28.94
CA GLU A 9 6.09 5.01 -29.02
C GLU A 9 6.18 5.98 -27.82
N LYS A 10 5.06 6.62 -27.49
CA LYS A 10 4.96 7.53 -26.34
C LYS A 10 5.33 6.85 -25.02
N LEU A 11 4.78 5.66 -24.77
CA LEU A 11 5.04 4.89 -23.55
C LEU A 11 6.49 4.40 -23.48
N SER A 12 7.07 4.03 -24.63
CA SER A 12 8.49 3.68 -24.74
C SER A 12 9.39 4.86 -24.37
N SER A 13 9.05 6.07 -24.82
CA SER A 13 9.78 7.30 -24.44
C SER A 13 9.67 7.58 -22.94
N GLU A 14 8.47 7.50 -22.39
CA GLU A 14 8.23 7.75 -20.96
C GLU A 14 8.95 6.73 -20.07
N ALA A 15 8.91 5.44 -20.43
CA ALA A 15 9.61 4.39 -19.71
C ALA A 15 11.14 4.59 -19.72
N LYS A 16 11.71 5.06 -20.84
CA LYS A 16 13.14 5.40 -20.94
C LYS A 16 13.51 6.54 -19.99
N SER A 17 12.76 7.64 -20.01
CA SER A 17 13.00 8.77 -19.11
C SER A 17 12.84 8.40 -17.64
N ALA A 18 11.86 7.55 -17.31
CA ALA A 18 11.65 7.08 -15.96
C ALA A 18 12.78 6.14 -15.47
N ALA A 19 13.26 5.25 -16.34
CA ALA A 19 14.40 4.38 -16.04
C ALA A 19 15.70 5.19 -15.84
N GLU A 20 15.94 6.20 -16.69
CA GLU A 20 17.08 7.11 -16.55
C GLU A 20 17.03 7.88 -15.22
N ALA A 21 15.88 8.45 -14.86
CA ALA A 21 15.69 9.13 -13.58
C ALA A 21 15.89 8.21 -12.36
N ALA A 22 15.57 6.92 -12.52
CA ALA A 22 15.79 5.89 -11.50
C ALA A 22 17.22 5.30 -11.51
N GLY A 23 18.06 5.64 -12.51
CA GLY A 23 19.42 5.14 -12.63
C GLY A 23 19.52 3.65 -12.99
N GLU A 24 18.51 3.10 -13.68
CA GLU A 24 18.44 1.68 -14.05
C GLU A 24 18.18 1.47 -15.56
N THR A 25 18.31 0.24 -16.05
CA THR A 25 17.95 -0.07 -17.45
C THR A 25 16.44 -0.11 -17.64
N VAL A 26 15.98 0.09 -18.87
CA VAL A 26 14.54 0.07 -19.19
C VAL A 26 13.92 -1.29 -18.87
N GLU A 27 14.63 -2.38 -19.11
CA GLU A 27 14.18 -3.73 -18.81
C GLU A 27 14.01 -3.95 -17.30
N ALA A 28 14.97 -3.47 -16.49
CA ALA A 28 14.89 -3.54 -15.03
C ALA A 28 13.71 -2.70 -14.51
N PHE A 29 13.53 -1.49 -15.05
CA PHE A 29 12.40 -0.62 -14.73
C PHE A 29 11.06 -1.30 -15.02
N ILE A 30 10.89 -1.87 -16.23
CA ILE A 30 9.66 -2.56 -16.62
C ILE A 30 9.41 -3.78 -15.73
N ALA A 31 10.43 -4.60 -15.49
CA ALA A 31 10.30 -5.78 -14.63
C ALA A 31 9.85 -5.39 -13.21
N ARG A 32 10.43 -4.32 -12.65
CA ARG A 32 10.06 -3.78 -11.35
C ARG A 32 8.63 -3.23 -11.34
N ALA A 33 8.23 -2.51 -12.39
CA ALA A 33 6.87 -1.99 -12.52
C ALA A 33 5.82 -3.12 -12.59
N VAL A 34 6.10 -4.19 -13.35
CA VAL A 34 5.24 -5.37 -13.42
C VAL A 34 5.15 -6.07 -12.06
N ALA A 35 6.27 -6.23 -11.36
CA ALA A 35 6.27 -6.82 -10.02
C ALA A 35 5.45 -5.97 -9.04
N PHE A 36 5.60 -4.65 -9.09
CA PHE A 36 4.82 -3.72 -8.27
C PHE A 36 3.32 -3.84 -8.53
N GLU A 37 2.89 -3.86 -9.79
CA GLU A 37 1.48 -3.95 -10.14
C GLU A 37 0.85 -5.28 -9.70
N ILE A 38 1.60 -6.39 -9.81
CA ILE A 38 1.17 -7.69 -9.28
C ILE A 38 0.98 -7.63 -7.75
N GLU A 39 1.90 -7.00 -7.03
CA GLU A 39 1.78 -6.86 -5.57
C GLU A 39 0.66 -5.90 -5.17
N ARG A 40 0.42 -4.84 -5.95
CA ARG A 40 -0.72 -3.92 -5.77
C ARG A 40 -2.04 -4.70 -5.85
N GLU A 41 -2.24 -5.46 -6.91
CA GLU A 41 -3.45 -6.28 -7.11
C GLU A 41 -3.63 -7.33 -6.01
N ARG A 42 -2.54 -7.97 -5.57
CA ARG A 42 -2.56 -8.91 -4.44
C ARG A 42 -2.98 -8.23 -3.14
N THR A 43 -2.44 -7.04 -2.89
CA THR A 43 -2.74 -6.24 -1.70
C THR A 43 -4.21 -5.83 -1.70
N ASP A 44 -4.72 -5.34 -2.83
CA ASP A 44 -6.11 -4.93 -2.99
C ASP A 44 -7.07 -6.11 -2.74
N LYS A 45 -6.77 -7.28 -3.32
CA LYS A 45 -7.53 -8.51 -3.08
C LYS A 45 -7.50 -8.94 -1.62
N PHE A 46 -6.32 -8.94 -1.00
CA PHE A 46 -6.16 -9.32 0.41
C PHE A 46 -7.04 -8.45 1.33
N PHE A 47 -7.03 -7.13 1.14
CA PHE A 47 -7.85 -6.22 1.94
C PHE A 47 -9.34 -6.38 1.64
N ALA A 48 -9.73 -6.63 0.39
CA ALA A 48 -11.13 -6.87 0.03
C ALA A 48 -11.68 -8.11 0.74
N GLU A 49 -10.96 -9.24 0.69
CA GLU A 49 -11.35 -10.48 1.36
C GLU A 49 -11.42 -10.34 2.89
N ARG A 50 -10.57 -9.49 3.47
CA ARG A 50 -10.54 -9.24 4.91
C ARG A 50 -11.66 -8.31 5.33
N ARG A 51 -11.94 -7.26 4.56
CA ARG A 51 -13.08 -6.35 4.76
C ARG A 51 -14.40 -7.13 4.71
N ALA A 52 -14.56 -8.06 3.77
CA ALA A 52 -15.78 -8.87 3.65
C ALA A 52 -16.07 -9.73 4.90
N ARG A 53 -15.03 -10.05 5.68
CA ARG A 53 -15.13 -10.83 6.93
C ARG A 53 -15.09 -9.96 8.19
N ALA A 54 -14.93 -8.64 8.04
CA ALA A 54 -14.75 -7.75 9.17
C ALA A 54 -16.07 -7.51 9.90
N ASN A 55 -16.06 -7.65 11.22
CA ASN A 55 -17.12 -7.16 12.09
C ASN A 55 -16.60 -5.92 12.82
N ILE A 56 -16.83 -4.75 12.23
CA ILE A 56 -16.36 -3.46 12.76
C ILE A 56 -17.00 -3.15 14.11
N GLY A 57 -18.29 -3.44 14.28
CA GLY A 57 -18.99 -3.24 15.56
C GLY A 57 -18.34 -4.06 16.68
N ARG A 58 -18.09 -5.35 16.43
CA ARG A 58 -17.42 -6.21 17.41
C ARG A 58 -15.99 -5.76 17.71
N ALA A 59 -15.27 -5.24 16.71
CA ALA A 59 -13.93 -4.70 16.91
C ALA A 59 -13.96 -3.48 17.84
N LEU A 60 -14.92 -2.56 17.65
CA LEU A 60 -15.09 -1.39 18.51
C LEU A 60 -15.48 -1.80 19.94
N GLU A 61 -16.42 -2.74 20.10
CA GLU A 61 -16.76 -3.29 21.42
C GLU A 61 -15.54 -3.85 22.17
N ILE A 62 -14.60 -4.46 21.45
CA ILE A 62 -13.36 -5.00 22.04
C ILE A 62 -12.40 -3.89 22.44
N LEU A 63 -12.34 -2.79 21.67
CA LEU A 63 -11.50 -1.63 21.98
C LEU A 63 -12.06 -0.83 23.16
N ASP A 64 -13.38 -0.74 23.29
CA ASP A 64 -14.08 -0.04 24.37
C ASP A 64 -14.33 -0.91 25.61
N ARG A 65 -13.79 -2.14 25.64
CA ARG A 65 -14.03 -3.07 26.76
C ARG A 65 -13.45 -2.51 28.06
N GLU A 66 -14.15 -2.78 29.16
CA GLU A 66 -13.61 -2.50 30.49
C GLU A 66 -12.46 -3.46 30.81
N GLY A 67 -11.39 -2.91 31.38
CA GLY A 67 -10.15 -3.64 31.66
C GLY A 67 -9.16 -3.60 30.50
N GLY A 68 -7.90 -3.34 30.83
CA GLY A 68 -6.79 -3.16 29.90
C GLY A 68 -5.60 -2.53 30.61
N GLU A 69 -4.45 -2.50 29.96
CA GLU A 69 -3.30 -1.74 30.45
C GLU A 69 -3.55 -0.24 30.22
N PRO A 70 -3.24 0.63 31.19
CA PRO A 70 -3.29 2.07 30.96
C PRO A 70 -2.27 2.47 29.88
N PRO A 71 -2.47 3.64 29.22
CA PRO A 71 -1.47 4.21 28.32
C PRO A 71 -0.09 4.28 28.99
N GLN A 72 0.95 3.93 28.25
CA GLN A 72 2.34 3.99 28.72
C GLN A 72 2.94 5.36 28.41
N PRO A 73 4.05 5.75 29.07
CA PRO A 73 4.81 6.92 28.66
C PRO A 73 5.17 6.85 27.17
N GLY A 74 4.79 7.85 26.39
CA GLY A 74 4.88 7.86 24.93
C GLY A 74 3.56 7.67 24.18
N ASP A 75 2.48 7.26 24.86
CA ASP A 75 1.12 7.16 24.31
C ASP A 75 0.32 8.47 24.48
N GLU A 76 0.98 9.57 24.87
CA GLU A 76 0.30 10.84 25.07
C GLU A 76 -0.24 11.40 23.75
N LEU A 77 -1.43 11.98 23.80
CA LEU A 77 -1.97 12.71 22.66
C LEU A 77 -1.10 13.95 22.38
N PRO A 78 -0.88 14.32 21.09
CA PRO A 78 -0.15 15.52 20.75
C PRO A 78 -0.77 16.78 21.36
N GLU A 79 0.07 17.78 21.66
CA GLU A 79 -0.39 19.08 22.16
C GLU A 79 -1.40 19.71 21.17
N GLY A 80 -2.55 20.15 21.68
CA GLY A 80 -3.63 20.70 20.86
C GLY A 80 -4.52 19.68 20.16
N TYR A 81 -4.41 18.38 20.48
CA TYR A 81 -5.32 17.36 19.93
C TYR A 81 -6.78 17.65 20.30
N VAL A 82 -7.63 17.79 19.28
CA VAL A 82 -9.08 17.90 19.42
C VAL A 82 -9.71 16.65 18.82
N ARG A 83 -10.45 15.90 19.64
CA ARG A 83 -11.20 14.73 19.16
C ARG A 83 -12.36 15.19 18.27
N THR A 84 -12.18 15.16 16.96
CA THR A 84 -13.28 15.29 16.01
C THR A 84 -14.15 14.04 16.11
N ARG A 85 -15.41 14.26 16.47
CA ARG A 85 -16.41 13.22 16.70
C ARG A 85 -16.68 12.40 15.45
#